data_AF-A0A7C5TVY4-F1
#
_entry.id   AF-A0A7C5TVY4-F1
#
_cell.length_a   1.000
_cell.length_b   1.000
_cell.length_c   1.000
_cell.angle_alpha   90.00
_cell.angle_beta   90.00
_cell.angle_gamma   90.00
#
_symmetry.space_group_name_H-M   'P 1'
#
loop_
_entity.id
_entity.type
_entity.pdbx_description
1 polymer ?
#
loop_
_entity_poly.entity_id
_entity_poly.type
_entity_poly.pdbx_seq_one_letter_code
_entity_poly.pdbx_strand_id
1 'polypeptide(L)'
;MIIGFIGVITTIILSSISLAYWLGKKFAMIDFRFNLVDEKFRQINERFKIIDERFKQIDERFKDIDNRLKSFEERLDLIEKRLSSLENKFGTLGEYIKSVYLTLIDFMTLRGVFSEDERRYMIRELDRLSEAYKISANPLKPEEYKFIKEVIKELMEKPSKEIDLWKLEKIVEIAERLTREEPSRTSFEFWMKAYMLYAMIRSEKFKEEEKKLKKDSC
;
A
#
# COMPACT_ATOMS: atom_id res chain seq x y z
N MET A 1 -75.57 -67.65 57.22
CA MET A 1 -74.54 -67.62 56.16
C MET A 1 -74.81 -66.54 55.10
N ILE A 2 -76.06 -66.36 54.64
CA ILE A 2 -76.44 -65.38 53.59
C ILE A 2 -76.23 -63.91 54.00
N ILE A 3 -76.54 -63.52 55.25
CA ILE A 3 -76.40 -62.12 55.72
C ILE A 3 -74.94 -61.65 55.75
N GLY A 4 -74.01 -62.52 56.14
CA GLY A 4 -72.57 -62.20 56.12
C GLY A 4 -72.01 -62.02 54.70
N PHE A 5 -72.56 -62.75 53.73
CA PHE A 5 -72.20 -62.63 52.32
C PHE A 5 -72.68 -61.31 51.71
N ILE A 6 -73.88 -60.85 52.07
CA ILE A 6 -74.43 -59.55 51.66
C ILE A 6 -73.56 -58.40 52.18
N GLY A 7 -73.12 -58.43 53.44
CA GLY A 7 -72.26 -57.40 54.02
C GLY A 7 -70.89 -57.26 53.34
N VAL A 8 -70.30 -58.39 52.94
CA VAL A 8 -69.04 -58.42 52.18
C VAL A 8 -69.25 -57.83 50.79
N ILE A 9 -70.32 -58.23 50.08
CA ILE A 9 -70.67 -57.70 48.77
C ILE A 9 -70.90 -56.18 48.82
N THR A 10 -71.64 -55.67 49.81
CA THR A 10 -71.86 -54.23 49.95
C THR A 10 -70.56 -53.46 50.20
N THR A 11 -69.63 -54.03 50.95
CA THR A 11 -68.33 -53.39 51.24
C THR A 11 -67.45 -53.34 49.98
N ILE A 12 -67.45 -54.42 49.18
CA ILE A 12 -66.73 -54.48 47.89
C ILE A 12 -67.31 -53.49 46.89
N ILE A 13 -68.64 -53.35 46.83
CA ILE A 13 -69.29 -52.39 45.94
C ILE A 13 -68.93 -50.95 46.35
N LEU A 14 -69.02 -50.62 47.64
CA LEU A 14 -68.66 -49.29 48.13
C LEU A 14 -67.17 -48.96 47.91
N SER A 15 -66.27 -49.92 48.15
CA SER A 15 -64.83 -49.71 47.89
C SER A 15 -64.54 -49.56 46.40
N SER A 16 -65.25 -50.30 45.54
CA SER A 16 -65.13 -50.19 44.08
C SER A 16 -65.64 -48.84 43.56
N ILE A 17 -66.77 -48.34 44.05
CA ILE A 17 -67.30 -47.01 43.71
C ILE A 17 -66.35 -45.91 44.17
N SER A 18 -65.82 -46.02 45.39
CA SER A 18 -64.85 -45.07 45.95
C SER A 18 -63.56 -45.03 45.12
N LEU A 19 -63.04 -46.21 44.72
CA LEU A 19 -61.87 -46.32 43.85
C LEU A 19 -62.15 -45.73 42.46
N ALA A 20 -63.31 -46.01 41.87
CA ALA A 20 -63.72 -45.44 40.57
C ALA A 20 -63.81 -43.91 40.61
N TYR A 21 -64.38 -43.34 41.68
CA TYR A 21 -64.43 -41.89 41.87
C TYR A 21 -63.03 -41.27 42.04
N TRP A 22 -62.17 -41.89 42.86
CA TRP A 22 -60.80 -41.43 43.06
C TRP A 22 -59.97 -41.49 41.77
N LEU A 23 -60.08 -42.59 41.01
CA LEU A 23 -59.44 -42.75 39.70
C LEU A 23 -59.95 -41.71 38.71
N GLY A 24 -61.27 -41.50 38.62
CA GLY A 24 -61.86 -40.46 37.75
C GLY A 24 -61.29 -39.08 38.05
N LYS A 25 -61.16 -38.71 39.34
CA LYS A 25 -60.54 -37.44 39.75
C LYS A 25 -59.05 -37.37 39.39
N LYS A 26 -58.31 -38.48 39.51
CA LYS A 26 -56.89 -38.55 39.13
C LYS A 26 -56.70 -38.40 37.62
N PHE A 27 -57.51 -39.09 36.81
CA PHE A 27 -57.48 -38.96 35.35
C PHE A 27 -57.81 -37.53 34.91
N ALA A 28 -58.85 -36.90 35.48
CA ALA A 28 -59.17 -35.51 35.19
C ALA A 28 -58.02 -34.54 35.53
N MET A 29 -57.28 -34.79 36.61
CA MET A 29 -56.09 -33.99 36.97
C MET A 29 -54.92 -34.23 36.00
N ILE A 30 -54.77 -35.46 35.51
CA ILE A 30 -53.76 -35.81 34.50
C ILE A 30 -54.08 -35.12 33.18
N ASP A 31 -55.33 -35.18 32.71
CA ASP A 31 -55.79 -34.50 31.49
C ASP A 31 -55.57 -33.00 31.58
N PHE A 32 -55.87 -32.39 32.73
CA PHE A 32 -55.59 -30.97 32.97
C PHE A 32 -54.10 -30.64 32.84
N ARG A 33 -53.21 -31.48 33.37
CA ARG A 33 -51.76 -31.30 33.23
C ARG A 33 -51.29 -31.46 31.78
N PHE A 34 -51.84 -32.42 31.04
CA PHE A 34 -51.53 -32.59 29.62
C PHE A 34 -51.96 -31.37 28.80
N ASN A 35 -53.17 -30.84 29.03
CA ASN A 35 -53.61 -29.61 28.37
C ASN A 35 -52.68 -28.41 28.64
N LEU A 36 -52.16 -28.28 29.87
CA LEU A 36 -51.17 -27.24 30.19
C LEU A 36 -49.82 -27.47 29.48
N VAL A 37 -49.42 -28.72 29.29
CA VAL A 37 -48.20 -29.08 28.56
C VAL A 37 -48.37 -28.76 27.08
N ASP A 38 -49.50 -29.13 26.47
CA ASP A 38 -49.81 -28.84 25.07
C ASP A 38 -49.81 -27.34 24.78
N GLU A 39 -50.39 -26.54 25.68
CA GLU A 39 -50.39 -25.08 25.55
C GLU A 39 -48.96 -24.49 25.62
N LYS A 40 -48.10 -25.02 26.51
CA LYS A 40 -46.68 -24.63 26.55
C LYS A 40 -45.95 -25.01 25.27
N PHE A 41 -46.19 -26.20 24.72
CA PHE A 41 -45.60 -26.61 23.44
C PHE A 41 -46.06 -25.72 22.29
N ARG A 42 -47.33 -25.30 22.28
CA ARG A 42 -47.85 -24.35 21.29
C ARG A 42 -47.11 -23.02 21.36
N GLN A 43 -46.91 -22.48 22.56
CA GLN A 43 -46.15 -21.24 22.76
C GLN A 43 -44.68 -21.38 22.35
N ILE A 44 -44.06 -22.53 22.62
CA ILE A 44 -42.69 -22.83 22.17
C ILE A 44 -42.62 -22.84 20.64
N ASN A 45 -43.57 -23.51 19.97
CA ASN A 45 -43.61 -23.56 18.50
C ASN A 45 -43.77 -22.18 17.87
N GLU A 46 -44.60 -21.29 18.44
CA GLU A 46 -44.72 -19.92 17.95
C GLU A 46 -43.43 -19.11 18.15
N ARG A 47 -42.72 -19.31 19.26
CA ARG A 47 -41.39 -18.69 19.45
C ARG A 47 -40.37 -19.19 18.42
N PHE A 48 -40.38 -20.47 18.08
CA PHE A 48 -39.50 -21.02 17.06
C PHE A 48 -39.79 -20.44 15.67
N LYS A 49 -41.06 -20.25 15.29
CA LYS A 49 -41.40 -19.57 14.03
C LYS A 49 -40.83 -18.15 13.95
N ILE A 50 -40.93 -17.38 15.05
CA ILE A 50 -40.36 -16.03 15.12
C ILE A 50 -38.82 -16.07 14.99
N ILE A 51 -38.18 -17.07 15.60
CA ILE A 51 -36.73 -17.27 15.49
C ILE A 51 -36.35 -17.58 14.04
N ASP A 52 -37.07 -18.48 13.36
CA ASP A 52 -36.82 -18.84 11.97
C ASP A 52 -36.98 -17.63 11.04
N GLU A 53 -37.98 -16.79 11.25
CA GLU A 53 -38.16 -15.54 10.51
C GLU A 53 -36.99 -14.57 10.71
N ARG A 54 -36.50 -14.44 11.96
CA ARG A 54 -35.32 -13.61 12.25
C ARG A 54 -34.06 -14.15 11.58
N PHE A 55 -33.87 -15.47 11.55
CA PHE A 55 -32.73 -16.07 10.84
C PHE A 55 -32.80 -15.82 9.33
N LYS A 56 -33.98 -15.92 8.71
CA LYS A 56 -34.14 -15.55 7.29
C LYS A 56 -33.75 -14.09 7.01
N GLN A 57 -34.16 -13.16 7.89
CA GLN A 57 -33.77 -11.75 7.76
C GLN A 57 -32.26 -11.55 7.93
N ILE A 58 -31.63 -12.29 8.84
CA ILE A 58 -30.18 -12.28 9.02
C ILE A 58 -29.47 -12.76 7.75
N ASP A 59 -29.93 -13.87 7.16
CA ASP A 59 -29.36 -14.42 5.93
C ASP A 59 -29.47 -13.44 4.76
N GLU A 60 -30.61 -12.74 4.63
CA GLU A 60 -30.78 -11.69 3.61
C GLU A 60 -29.81 -10.53 3.81
N ARG A 61 -29.60 -10.10 5.06
CA ARG A 61 -28.62 -9.05 5.38
C ARG A 61 -27.19 -9.47 5.07
N PHE A 62 -26.84 -10.73 5.34
CA PHE A 62 -25.51 -11.25 4.98
C PHE A 62 -25.30 -11.29 3.47
N LYS A 63 -26.31 -11.69 2.68
CA LYS A 63 -26.25 -11.62 1.22
C LYS A 63 -26.05 -10.19 0.70
N ASP A 64 -26.71 -9.20 1.29
CA ASP A 64 -26.49 -7.79 0.95
C ASP A 64 -25.05 -7.34 1.26
N ILE A 65 -24.54 -7.72 2.44
CA ILE A 65 -23.15 -7.43 2.83
C ILE A 65 -22.16 -8.06 1.84
N ASP A 66 -22.34 -9.32 1.47
CA ASP A 66 -21.47 -10.01 0.52
C ASP A 66 -21.47 -9.32 -0.86
N ASN A 67 -22.64 -8.90 -1.34
CA ASN A 67 -22.74 -8.17 -2.61
C ASN A 67 -22.03 -6.82 -2.56
N ARG A 68 -22.16 -6.09 -1.44
CA ARG A 68 -21.47 -4.82 -1.22
C ARG A 68 -19.96 -5.00 -1.12
N LEU A 69 -19.49 -6.07 -0.48
CA LEU A 69 -18.06 -6.40 -0.41
C LEU A 69 -17.48 -6.72 -1.78
N LYS A 70 -18.16 -7.54 -2.59
CA LYS A 70 -17.75 -7.81 -3.98
C LYS A 70 -17.65 -6.52 -4.81
N SER A 71 -18.66 -5.65 -4.72
CA SER A 71 -18.60 -4.35 -5.40
C SER A 71 -17.46 -3.47 -4.91
N PHE A 72 -17.09 -3.56 -3.63
CA PHE A 72 -15.95 -2.84 -3.08
C PHE A 72 -14.62 -3.39 -3.61
N GLU A 73 -14.46 -4.70 -3.67
CA GLU A 73 -13.30 -5.38 -4.27
C GLU A 73 -13.11 -4.97 -5.74
N GLU A 74 -14.16 -5.02 -6.55
CA GLU A 74 -14.11 -4.58 -7.97
C GLU A 74 -13.69 -3.11 -8.12
N ARG A 75 -14.13 -2.24 -7.19
CA ARG A 75 -13.74 -0.83 -7.18
C ARG A 75 -12.27 -0.65 -6.79
N LEU A 76 -11.77 -1.44 -5.84
CA LEU A 76 -10.36 -1.42 -5.44
C LEU A 76 -9.46 -1.88 -6.59
N ASP A 77 -9.82 -2.97 -7.28
CA ASP A 77 -9.10 -3.45 -8.46
C ASP A 77 -9.02 -2.40 -9.57
N LEU A 78 -10.12 -1.67 -9.79
CA LEU A 78 -10.14 -0.58 -10.77
C LEU A 78 -9.25 0.59 -10.33
N ILE A 79 -9.23 0.92 -9.04
CA ILE A 79 -8.35 1.97 -8.50
C ILE A 79 -6.89 1.57 -8.67
N GLU A 80 -6.52 0.33 -8.34
CA GLU A 80 -5.15 -0.18 -8.50
C GLU A 80 -4.69 -0.07 -9.96
N LYS A 81 -5.50 -0.56 -10.91
CA LYS A 81 -5.20 -0.44 -12.35
C LYS A 81 -5.01 1.02 -12.80
N ARG A 82 -5.83 1.95 -12.28
CA ARG A 82 -5.71 3.38 -12.58
C ARG A 82 -4.44 3.98 -12.00
N LEU A 83 -4.06 3.61 -10.77
CA LEU A 83 -2.83 4.06 -10.13
C LEU A 83 -1.60 3.56 -10.88
N SER A 84 -1.53 2.27 -11.24
CA SER A 84 -0.43 1.75 -12.05
C SER A 84 -0.34 2.42 -13.43
N SER A 85 -1.48 2.74 -14.05
CA SER A 85 -1.48 3.52 -15.30
C SER A 85 -0.94 4.94 -15.11
N LEU A 86 -1.27 5.60 -13.99
CA LEU A 86 -0.73 6.91 -13.65
C LEU A 86 0.77 6.86 -13.37
N GLU A 87 1.25 5.88 -12.60
CA GLU A 87 2.68 5.68 -12.34
C GLU A 87 3.48 5.53 -13.63
N ASN A 88 3.00 4.71 -14.57
CA ASN A 88 3.63 4.55 -15.89
C ASN A 88 3.65 5.85 -16.69
N LYS A 89 2.55 6.62 -16.68
CA LYS A 89 2.48 7.93 -17.35
C LYS A 89 3.45 8.94 -16.72
N PHE A 90 3.56 8.98 -15.39
CA PHE A 90 4.50 9.86 -14.70
C PHE A 90 5.96 9.47 -14.94
N GLY A 91 6.27 8.17 -14.97
CA GLY A 91 7.60 7.68 -15.36
C GLY A 91 7.97 8.12 -16.78
N THR A 92 7.04 7.94 -17.73
CA THR A 92 7.24 8.37 -19.12
C THR A 92 7.44 9.88 -19.23
N LEU A 93 6.66 10.67 -18.48
CA LEU A 93 6.83 12.12 -18.42
C LEU A 93 8.20 12.52 -17.84
N GLY A 94 8.66 11.82 -16.80
CA GLY A 94 10.00 12.00 -16.22
C GLY A 94 11.10 11.80 -17.26
N GLU A 95 11.03 10.75 -18.08
CA GLU A 95 11.98 10.49 -19.16
C GLU A 95 11.94 11.56 -20.25
N TYR A 96 10.76 12.05 -20.64
CA TYR A 96 10.67 13.18 -21.58
C TYR A 96 11.29 14.45 -21.04
N ILE A 97 11.04 14.76 -19.76
CA ILE A 97 11.64 15.92 -19.09
C ILE A 97 13.17 15.77 -19.06
N LYS A 98 13.68 14.59 -18.68
CA LYS A 98 15.12 14.26 -18.71
C LYS A 98 15.70 14.48 -20.10
N SER A 99 15.07 13.96 -21.15
CA SER A 99 15.51 14.09 -22.54
C SER A 99 15.58 15.55 -23.01
N VAL A 100 14.57 16.37 -22.67
CA VAL A 100 14.55 17.80 -22.99
C VAL A 100 15.70 18.52 -22.28
N TYR A 101 15.92 18.24 -20.99
CA TYR A 101 17.03 18.82 -20.23
C TYR A 101 18.40 18.45 -20.79
N LEU A 102 18.63 17.16 -21.10
CA LEU A 102 19.88 16.69 -21.69
C LEU A 102 20.16 17.40 -23.02
N THR A 103 19.16 17.43 -23.91
CA THR A 103 19.26 18.11 -25.22
C THR A 103 19.62 19.59 -25.07
N LEU A 104 18.99 20.28 -24.10
CA LEU A 104 19.26 21.69 -23.82
C LEU A 104 20.71 21.89 -23.32
N ILE A 105 21.17 21.05 -22.39
CA ILE A 105 22.55 21.10 -21.84
C ILE A 105 23.57 20.84 -22.94
N ASP A 106 23.37 19.81 -23.77
CA ASP A 106 24.23 19.49 -24.89
C ASP A 106 24.30 20.65 -25.88
N PHE A 107 23.15 21.24 -26.24
CA PHE A 107 23.12 22.41 -27.12
C PHE A 107 23.89 23.61 -26.54
N MET A 108 23.68 23.93 -25.26
CA MET A 108 24.36 25.05 -24.59
C MET A 108 25.88 24.84 -24.48
N THR A 109 26.32 23.63 -24.15
CA THR A 109 27.75 23.30 -24.05
C THR A 109 28.42 23.33 -25.43
N LEU A 110 27.78 22.78 -26.47
CA LEU A 110 28.22 22.88 -27.86
C LEU A 110 28.41 24.35 -28.27
N ARG A 111 27.39 25.19 -28.05
CA ARG A 111 27.45 26.63 -28.32
C ARG A 111 28.47 27.39 -27.47
N GLY A 112 28.96 26.79 -26.38
CA GLY A 112 29.92 27.42 -25.48
C GLY A 112 29.32 28.55 -24.66
N VAL A 113 28.05 28.41 -24.25
CA VAL A 113 27.32 29.43 -23.47
C VAL A 113 27.84 29.51 -22.03
N PHE A 114 28.43 28.44 -21.52
CA PHE A 114 28.98 28.38 -20.17
C PHE A 114 30.41 28.94 -20.11
N SER A 115 30.68 29.77 -19.11
CA SER A 115 32.00 30.31 -18.79
C SER A 115 32.55 29.70 -17.49
N GLU A 116 33.77 30.10 -17.13
CA GLU A 116 34.39 29.71 -15.86
C GLU A 116 33.58 30.13 -14.62
N ASP A 117 32.79 31.20 -14.71
CA ASP A 117 31.92 31.62 -13.61
C ASP A 117 30.76 30.63 -13.40
N GLU A 118 30.10 30.19 -14.48
CA GLU A 118 29.08 29.15 -14.40
C GLU A 118 29.68 27.83 -13.92
N ARG A 119 30.88 27.45 -14.40
CA ARG A 119 31.59 26.26 -13.91
C ARG A 119 31.82 26.32 -12.40
N ARG A 120 32.37 27.43 -11.89
CA ARG A 120 32.56 27.64 -10.44
C ARG A 120 31.26 27.61 -9.66
N TYR A 121 30.19 28.17 -10.21
CA TYR A 121 28.86 28.09 -9.60
C TYR A 121 28.37 26.63 -9.53
N MET A 122 28.49 25.85 -10.62
CA MET A 122 28.06 24.45 -10.65
C MET A 122 28.85 23.60 -9.65
N ILE A 123 30.16 23.81 -9.51
CA ILE A 123 30.99 23.09 -8.53
C ILE A 123 30.52 23.37 -7.09
N ARG A 124 30.28 24.64 -6.75
CA ARG A 124 29.76 25.02 -5.43
C ARG A 124 28.38 24.43 -5.17
N GLU A 125 27.53 24.39 -6.18
CA GLU A 125 26.18 23.85 -6.05
C GLU A 125 26.20 22.32 -5.90
N LEU A 126 27.08 21.63 -6.62
CA LEU A 126 27.34 20.21 -6.45
C LEU A 126 27.82 19.90 -5.03
N ASP A 127 28.70 20.74 -4.48
CA ASP A 127 29.18 20.62 -3.10
C ASP A 127 28.05 20.82 -2.09
N ARG A 128 27.28 21.90 -2.23
CA ARG A 128 26.10 22.19 -1.39
C ARG A 128 25.12 21.03 -1.36
N LEU A 129 24.81 20.46 -2.52
CA LEU A 129 23.87 19.36 -2.65
C LEU A 129 24.44 18.06 -2.06
N SER A 130 25.74 17.81 -2.22
CA SER A 130 26.41 16.65 -1.59
C SER A 130 26.34 16.70 -0.05
N GLU A 131 26.43 17.89 0.55
CA GLU A 131 26.27 18.10 1.99
C GLU A 131 24.83 17.91 2.44
N ALA A 132 23.85 18.41 1.68
CA ALA A 132 22.44 18.24 1.99
C ALA A 132 22.06 16.75 2.10
N TYR A 133 22.58 15.92 1.20
CA TYR A 133 22.34 14.47 1.17
C TYR A 133 22.97 13.70 2.34
N LYS A 134 24.03 14.24 2.96
CA LYS A 134 24.62 13.64 4.15
C LYS A 134 23.71 13.77 5.38
N ILE A 135 22.88 14.81 5.43
CA ILE A 135 22.09 15.18 6.63
C ILE A 135 20.74 14.45 6.67
N SER A 136 20.10 14.23 5.51
CA SER A 136 18.81 13.53 5.43
C SER A 136 19.02 12.02 5.38
N ALA A 137 18.89 11.28 6.49
CA ALA A 137 18.78 9.80 6.54
C ALA A 137 19.75 8.96 5.64
N ASN A 138 20.94 9.48 5.34
CA ASN A 138 22.08 8.89 4.61
C ASN A 138 21.81 7.96 3.37
N PRO A 139 21.25 8.47 2.26
CA PRO A 139 21.16 7.79 0.96
C PRO A 139 22.52 7.65 0.24
N LEU A 140 23.46 8.56 0.53
CA LEU A 140 24.82 8.49 0.02
C LEU A 140 25.67 7.58 0.90
N LYS A 141 26.45 6.69 0.28
CA LYS A 141 27.41 5.89 1.03
C LYS A 141 28.58 6.77 1.49
N PRO A 142 29.17 6.55 2.67
CA PRO A 142 30.32 7.33 3.15
C PRO A 142 31.48 7.41 2.14
N GLU A 143 31.70 6.33 1.39
CA GLU A 143 32.73 6.23 0.36
C GLU A 143 32.40 7.09 -0.87
N GLU A 144 31.13 7.09 -1.29
CA GLU A 144 30.64 7.91 -2.41
C GLU A 144 30.73 9.39 -2.05
N TYR A 145 30.34 9.77 -0.83
CA TYR A 145 30.47 11.13 -0.34
C TYR A 145 31.93 11.59 -0.33
N LYS A 146 32.83 10.77 0.23
CA LYS A 146 34.27 11.09 0.24
C LYS A 146 34.81 11.25 -1.18
N PHE A 147 34.45 10.34 -2.09
CA PHE A 147 34.80 10.43 -3.49
C PHE A 147 34.31 11.74 -4.14
N ILE A 148 33.05 12.11 -3.93
CA ILE A 148 32.47 13.36 -4.45
C ILE A 148 33.28 14.56 -3.94
N LYS A 149 33.61 14.63 -2.64
CA LYS A 149 34.38 15.74 -2.06
C LYS A 149 35.80 15.83 -2.64
N GLU A 150 36.46 14.69 -2.88
CA GLU A 150 37.77 14.65 -3.53
C GLU A 150 37.72 15.18 -4.97
N VAL A 151 36.71 14.75 -5.74
CA VAL A 151 36.51 15.22 -7.12
C VAL A 151 36.17 16.71 -7.14
N ILE A 152 35.33 17.21 -6.22
CA ILE A 152 35.00 18.63 -6.09
C ILE A 152 36.25 19.47 -5.82
N LYS A 153 37.13 19.01 -4.92
CA LYS A 153 38.40 19.68 -4.67
C LYS A 153 39.26 19.76 -5.93
N GLU A 154 39.38 18.64 -6.66
CA GLU A 154 40.12 18.58 -7.91
C GLU A 154 39.54 19.52 -8.98
N LEU A 155 38.21 19.61 -9.08
CA LEU A 155 37.51 20.51 -10.00
C LEU A 155 37.77 21.99 -9.69
N MET A 156 37.96 22.36 -8.43
CA MET A 156 38.28 23.75 -8.05
C MET A 156 39.74 24.10 -8.34
N GLU A 157 40.67 23.15 -8.18
CA GLU A 157 42.11 23.40 -8.27
C GLU A 157 42.66 23.24 -9.69
N LYS A 158 42.11 22.33 -10.48
CA LYS A 158 42.65 21.98 -11.80
C LYS A 158 41.86 22.57 -12.96
N PRO A 159 42.51 22.90 -14.08
CA PRO A 159 41.84 23.25 -15.32
C PRO A 159 41.14 22.02 -15.92
N SER A 160 40.07 22.23 -16.67
CA SER A 160 39.21 21.18 -17.23
C SER A 160 39.95 20.11 -18.04
N LYS A 161 41.03 20.49 -18.74
CA LYS A 161 41.89 19.56 -19.50
C LYS A 161 42.51 18.45 -18.65
N GLU A 162 42.82 18.74 -17.39
CA GLU A 162 43.47 17.81 -16.44
C GLU A 162 42.47 16.97 -15.64
N ILE A 163 41.18 17.28 -15.72
CA ILE A 163 40.13 16.55 -15.01
C ILE A 163 39.85 15.22 -15.71
N ASP A 164 39.90 14.12 -14.99
CA ASP A 164 39.46 12.83 -15.51
C ASP A 164 37.93 12.80 -15.65
N LEU A 165 37.43 12.61 -16.88
CA LEU A 165 35.99 12.61 -17.16
C LEU A 165 35.25 11.44 -16.49
N TRP A 166 35.93 10.30 -16.30
CA TRP A 166 35.34 9.15 -15.62
C TRP A 166 34.92 9.48 -14.19
N LYS A 167 35.64 10.37 -13.51
CA LYS A 167 35.30 10.77 -12.14
C LYS A 167 33.94 11.49 -12.09
N LEU A 168 33.67 12.35 -13.06
CA LEU A 168 32.40 13.05 -13.20
C LEU A 168 31.27 12.11 -13.63
N GLU A 169 31.56 11.21 -14.57
CA GLU A 169 30.60 10.16 -14.98
C GLU A 169 30.16 9.31 -13.79
N LYS A 170 31.09 8.91 -12.93
CA LYS A 170 30.78 8.19 -11.69
C LYS A 170 29.91 9.01 -10.72
N ILE A 171 30.10 10.33 -10.63
CA ILE A 171 29.20 11.18 -9.83
C ILE A 171 27.80 11.23 -10.46
N VAL A 172 27.70 11.30 -11.79
CA VAL A 172 26.41 11.22 -12.49
C VAL A 172 25.72 9.89 -12.20
N GLU A 173 26.42 8.76 -12.25
CA GLU A 173 25.87 7.44 -11.93
C GLU A 173 25.34 7.37 -10.49
N ILE A 174 26.10 7.90 -9.51
CA ILE A 174 25.65 8.00 -8.12
C ILE A 174 24.37 8.83 -8.04
N ALA A 175 24.32 9.98 -8.71
CA ALA A 175 23.17 10.86 -8.69
C ALA A 175 21.94 10.26 -9.43
N GLU A 176 22.15 9.48 -10.49
CA GLU A 176 21.08 8.71 -11.14
C GLU A 176 20.50 7.65 -10.23
N ARG A 177 21.37 6.92 -9.50
CA ARG A 177 20.93 5.95 -8.50
C ARG A 177 20.08 6.62 -7.43
N LEU A 178 20.55 7.74 -6.87
CA LEU A 178 19.80 8.52 -5.87
C LEU A 178 18.44 8.98 -6.39
N THR A 179 18.38 9.44 -7.64
CA THR A 179 17.12 9.88 -8.26
C THR A 179 16.13 8.72 -8.45
N ARG A 180 16.62 7.49 -8.67
CA ARG A 180 15.80 6.29 -8.83
C ARG A 180 15.32 5.73 -7.49
N GLU A 181 16.21 5.65 -6.50
CA GLU A 181 15.93 5.06 -5.19
C GLU A 181 15.11 6.03 -4.31
N GLU A 182 15.44 7.32 -4.35
CA GLU A 182 14.74 8.37 -3.60
C GLU A 182 14.44 9.59 -4.50
N PRO A 183 13.38 9.52 -5.32
CA PRO A 183 12.99 10.62 -6.18
C PRO A 183 12.61 11.85 -5.35
N SER A 184 13.37 12.92 -5.50
CA SER A 184 13.13 14.19 -4.83
C SER A 184 13.63 15.33 -5.70
N ARG A 185 13.20 16.54 -5.37
CA ARG A 185 13.72 17.74 -6.02
C ARG A 185 15.25 17.82 -5.89
N THR A 186 15.78 17.51 -4.71
CA THR A 186 17.21 17.58 -4.42
C THR A 186 18.01 16.53 -5.20
N SER A 187 17.49 15.30 -5.40
CA SER A 187 18.21 14.25 -6.13
C SER A 187 18.27 14.58 -7.61
N PHE A 188 17.15 15.06 -8.15
CA PHE A 188 17.12 15.55 -9.52
C PHE A 188 18.03 16.76 -9.73
N GLU A 189 18.03 17.74 -8.81
CA GLU A 189 18.95 18.88 -8.87
C GLU A 189 20.41 18.41 -8.80
N PHE A 190 20.75 17.47 -7.92
CA PHE A 190 22.10 16.93 -7.81
C PHE A 190 22.56 16.24 -9.09
N TRP A 191 21.70 15.38 -9.66
CA TRP A 191 21.95 14.74 -10.95
C TRP A 191 22.14 15.75 -12.08
N MET A 192 21.26 16.75 -12.18
CA MET A 192 21.35 17.81 -13.18
C MET A 192 22.67 18.57 -13.09
N LYS A 193 23.11 18.96 -11.88
CA LYS A 193 24.37 19.69 -11.70
C LYS A 193 25.59 18.83 -12.04
N ALA A 194 25.58 17.57 -11.63
CA ALA A 194 26.63 16.62 -11.98
C ALA A 194 26.75 16.45 -13.50
N TYR A 195 25.61 16.23 -14.18
CA TYR A 195 25.59 16.04 -15.63
C TYR A 195 26.01 17.31 -16.39
N MET A 196 25.53 18.49 -15.98
CA MET A 196 25.94 19.75 -16.57
C MET A 196 27.45 19.94 -16.47
N LEU A 197 28.05 19.66 -15.30
CA LEU A 197 29.49 19.80 -15.11
C LEU A 197 30.29 18.80 -15.95
N TYR A 198 29.83 17.56 -16.05
CA TYR A 198 30.37 16.55 -16.98
C TYR A 198 30.35 17.06 -18.43
N ALA A 199 29.20 17.57 -18.90
CA ALA A 199 29.03 18.03 -20.27
C ALA A 199 29.91 19.27 -20.57
N MET A 200 30.02 20.22 -19.63
CA MET A 200 30.91 21.38 -19.75
C MET A 200 32.35 20.96 -19.96
N ILE A 201 32.90 20.14 -19.05
CA ILE A 201 34.30 19.73 -19.09
C ILE A 201 34.60 18.88 -20.32
N ARG A 202 33.67 18.00 -20.72
CA ARG A 202 33.78 17.23 -21.96
C ARG A 202 33.85 18.13 -23.20
N SER A 203 32.97 19.12 -23.29
CA SER A 203 32.94 20.08 -24.40
C SER A 203 34.23 20.93 -24.46
N GLU A 204 34.72 21.40 -23.32
CA GLU A 204 35.97 22.18 -23.24
C GLU A 204 37.17 21.37 -23.73
N LYS A 205 37.29 20.10 -23.30
CA LYS A 205 38.34 19.18 -23.79
C LYS A 205 38.27 18.99 -25.30
N PHE A 206 37.08 18.74 -25.85
CA PHE A 206 36.90 18.56 -27.28
C PHE A 206 37.32 19.80 -28.08
N LYS A 207 36.95 21.01 -27.61
CA LYS A 207 37.34 22.28 -28.25
C LYS A 207 38.86 22.51 -28.22
N GLU A 208 39.55 22.09 -27.16
CA GLU A 208 41.02 22.16 -27.10
C GLU A 208 41.70 21.18 -28.07
N GLU A 209 41.18 19.96 -28.19
CA GLU A 209 41.68 18.96 -29.15
C GLU A 209 41.51 19.44 -30.59
N GLU A 210 40.34 20.01 -30.93
CA GLU A 210 40.07 20.56 -32.26
C GLU A 210 41.03 21.73 -32.59
N LYS A 211 41.34 22.59 -31.61
CA LYS A 211 42.32 23.67 -31.78
C LYS A 211 43.73 23.14 -32.03
N LYS A 212 44.14 22.06 -31.36
CA LYS A 212 45.46 21.43 -31.58
C LYS A 212 45.55 20.84 -32.98
N LEU A 213 44.54 20.08 -33.42
CA LEU A 213 44.50 19.48 -34.75
C LEU A 213 44.55 20.53 -35.88
N LYS A 214 43.85 21.65 -35.73
CA LYS A 214 43.91 22.76 -36.70
C LYS A 214 45.28 23.43 -36.74
N LYS A 215 45.98 23.51 -35.60
CA LYS A 215 47.33 24.10 -35.51
C LYS A 215 48.39 23.20 -36.12
N ASP A 216 48.25 21.88 -36.00
CA ASP A 216 49.17 20.89 -36.57
C ASP A 216 48.96 20.67 -38.09
N SER A 217 47.85 21.17 -38.64
CA SER A 217 47.50 21.09 -40.07
C SER A 217 47.90 22.35 -40.89
N CYS A 218 48.50 23.35 -40.24
CA CYS A 218 49.03 24.59 -40.86
C CYS A 218 50.56 24.62 -40.76
#